data_AF-D6TQH5-F1
#
_entry.id   AF-D6TQH5-F1
#
_cell.length_a   1.000
_cell.length_b   1.000
_cell.length_c   1.000
_cell.angle_alpha   90.00
_cell.angle_beta   90.00
_cell.angle_gamma   90.00
#
_symmetry.space_group_name_H-M   'P 1'
#
loop_
_entity.id
_entity.type
_entity.pdbx_description
1 polymer ?
#
loop_
_entity_poly.entity_id
_entity_poly.type
_entity_poly.pdbx_seq_one_letter_code
_entity_poly.pdbx_strand_id
1 'polypeptide(L)' 'MQPYADNIIQVIPVLDEPVHTDAQQFCSDPTCGCHDNLALIDPVNQQYLDGLLTAEEATRTLQGRQV' A
#
# COMPACT_ATOMS: atom_id res chain seq x y z
N MET A 1 -22.77 44.56 12.29
CA MET A 1 -22.56 43.54 11.24
C MET A 1 -21.40 42.67 11.71
N GLN A 2 -21.67 41.46 12.20
CA GLN A 2 -20.62 40.53 12.63
C GLN A 2 -20.19 39.71 11.41
N PRO A 3 -18.89 39.55 11.13
CA PRO A 3 -18.46 38.69 10.05
C PRO A 3 -18.70 37.24 10.46
N TYR A 4 -19.45 36.52 9.65
CA TYR A 4 -19.60 35.07 9.78
C TYR A 4 -18.19 34.48 9.65
N ALA A 5 -17.70 33.87 10.72
CA ALA A 5 -16.46 33.12 10.64
C ALA A 5 -16.73 31.92 9.74
N ASP A 6 -16.14 31.94 8.54
CA ASP A 6 -16.17 30.82 7.62
C ASP A 6 -15.54 29.61 8.32
N ASN A 7 -16.36 28.68 8.79
CA ASN A 7 -15.93 27.36 9.22
C ASN A 7 -15.56 26.56 7.97
N ILE A 8 -14.39 26.87 7.39
CA ILE A 8 -13.84 26.11 6.27
C ILE A 8 -13.41 24.76 6.83
N ILE A 9 -14.30 23.77 6.75
CA ILE A 9 -13.93 22.37 6.95
C ILE A 9 -12.95 22.04 5.83
N GLN A 10 -11.67 21.89 6.16
CA GLN A 10 -10.70 21.35 5.23
C GLN A 10 -11.07 19.89 4.98
N VAL A 11 -11.80 19.65 3.89
CA VAL A 11 -12.03 18.31 3.37
C VAL A 11 -10.71 17.86 2.75
N ILE A 12 -9.92 17.11 3.51
CA ILE A 12 -8.80 16.36 2.94
C ILE A 12 -9.45 15.27 2.09
N PRO A 13 -9.24 15.24 0.76
CA PRO A 13 -9.69 14.11 -0.03
C PRO A 13 -8.95 12.88 0.51
N VAL A 14 -9.69 11.95 1.09
CA VAL A 14 -9.18 10.59 1.27
C VAL A 14 -8.98 10.08 -0.14
N LEU A 15 -7.72 9.92 -0.57
CA LEU A 15 -7.46 9.25 -1.83
C LEU A 15 -7.88 7.79 -1.64
N ASP A 16 -9.06 7.45 -2.15
CA ASP A 16 -9.57 6.07 -2.24
C ASP A 16 -8.80 5.24 -3.28
N GLU A 17 -7.81 5.83 -3.96
CA GLU A 17 -7.00 5.13 -4.96
C GLU A 17 -5.88 4.33 -4.28
N PRO A 18 -5.71 3.04 -4.61
CA PRO A 18 -4.64 2.23 -4.05
C PRO A 18 -3.28 2.81 -4.44
N VAL A 19 -2.52 3.23 -3.42
CA VAL A 19 -1.20 3.84 -3.60
C VAL A 19 -0.18 2.77 -3.94
N HIS A 20 0.31 2.79 -5.18
CA HIS A 20 1.43 1.99 -5.62
C HIS A 20 2.63 2.91 -5.88
N THR A 21 3.71 2.69 -5.15
CA THR A 21 4.99 3.39 -5.36
C THR A 21 6.11 2.36 -5.46
N ASP A 22 7.30 2.78 -5.89
CA ASP A 22 8.47 1.88 -5.93
C ASP A 22 8.77 1.26 -4.55
N ALA A 23 8.47 1.99 -3.46
CA ALA A 23 8.64 1.52 -2.09
C ALA A 23 7.44 0.71 -1.56
N GLN A 24 6.28 0.77 -2.23
CA GLN A 24 5.06 0.10 -1.84
C GLN A 24 4.35 -0.43 -3.07
N GLN A 25 4.86 -1.55 -3.58
CA GLN A 25 4.37 -2.18 -4.81
C GLN A 25 3.05 -2.94 -4.60
N PHE A 26 2.74 -3.29 -3.36
CA PHE A 26 1.46 -3.87 -2.94
C PHE A 26 0.73 -2.88 -2.05
N CYS A 27 -0.53 -2.58 -2.38
CA CYS A 27 -1.40 -1.80 -1.52
C CYS A 27 -2.07 -2.72 -0.47
N SER A 28 -2.83 -2.12 0.45
CA SER A 28 -3.57 -2.85 1.49
C SER A 28 -4.94 -3.35 1.02
N ASP A 29 -5.38 -3.01 -0.19
CA ASP A 29 -6.66 -3.45 -0.75
C ASP A 29 -6.53 -4.86 -1.34
N PRO A 30 -7.11 -5.90 -0.70
CA PRO A 30 -6.98 -7.28 -1.14
C PRO A 30 -7.66 -7.56 -2.49
N THR A 31 -8.50 -6.65 -2.99
CA THR A 31 -9.15 -6.77 -4.30
C THR A 31 -8.34 -6.11 -5.42
N CYS A 32 -7.24 -5.44 -5.08
CA CYS A 32 -6.38 -4.80 -6.05
C CYS A 32 -5.59 -5.84 -6.88
N GLY A 33 -5.59 -5.66 -8.21
CA GLY A 33 -4.86 -6.55 -9.12
C GLY A 33 -3.33 -6.56 -8.92
N CYS A 34 -2.76 -5.69 -8.09
CA CYS A 34 -1.35 -5.77 -7.70
C CYS A 34 -1.03 -7.11 -7.01
N HIS A 35 -2.00 -7.70 -6.30
CA HIS A 35 -1.83 -8.98 -5.59
C HIS A 35 -1.80 -10.21 -6.50
N ASP A 36 -2.19 -10.07 -7.77
CA ASP A 36 -2.11 -11.12 -8.78
C ASP A 36 -0.97 -10.87 -9.80
N ASN A 37 -0.22 -9.77 -9.64
CA ASN A 37 0.83 -9.41 -10.57
C ASN A 37 2.11 -10.23 -10.29
N LEU A 38 2.28 -11.31 -11.05
CA LEU A 38 3.44 -12.20 -10.95
C LEU A 38 4.78 -11.45 -11.06
N ALA A 39 4.86 -10.38 -11.85
CA ALA A 39 6.10 -9.59 -11.97
C ALA A 39 6.49 -8.87 -10.67
N LEU A 40 5.53 -8.60 -9.78
CA LEU A 40 5.76 -8.05 -8.45
C LEU A 40 5.94 -9.15 -7.40
N ILE A 41 5.29 -10.29 -7.57
CA ILE A 41 5.31 -11.41 -6.61
C ILE A 41 6.60 -12.21 -6.70
N ASP A 42 7.07 -12.50 -7.92
CA ASP A 42 8.29 -13.27 -8.18
C ASP A 42 9.52 -12.73 -7.44
N PRO A 43 9.85 -11.42 -7.46
CA PRO A 43 10.99 -10.92 -6.72
C PRO A 43 10.84 -11.06 -5.20
N VAL A 44 9.63 -10.95 -4.64
CA VAL A 44 9.39 -11.20 -3.20
C VAL A 44 9.60 -12.68 -2.87
N ASN A 45 9.13 -13.58 -3.73
CA ASN A 45 9.36 -15.02 -3.58
C ASN A 45 10.85 -15.38 -3.66
N GLN A 46 11.59 -14.77 -4.59
CA GLN A 46 13.04 -14.99 -4.68
C GLN A 46 13.75 -14.50 -3.41
N GLN A 47 13.40 -13.32 -2.88
CA GLN A 47 13.98 -12.84 -1.62
C GLN A 47 13.70 -13.78 -0.43
N TYR A 48 12.53 -14.41 -0.38
CA TYR A 48 12.25 -15.45 0.60
C TYR A 48 13.13 -16.69 0.40
N LEU A 49 13.25 -17.19 -0.84
CA LEU A 49 14.06 -18.36 -1.18
C LEU A 49 15.56 -18.13 -0.94
N ASP A 50 16.04 -16.91 -1.16
CA ASP A 50 17.40 -16.47 -0.89
C ASP A 50 17.66 -16.27 0.62
N GLY A 51 16.62 -16.37 1.46
CA GLY A 51 16.70 -16.16 2.90
C GLY A 51 16.88 -14.70 3.32
N LEU A 52 16.62 -13.74 2.41
CA LEU A 52 16.62 -12.30 2.69
C LEU A 52 15.37 -11.87 3.46
N LEU A 53 14.25 -12.56 3.23
CA LEU A 53 13.01 -12.39 3.96
C LEU A 53 12.64 -13.68 4.69
N THR A 54 12.08 -13.54 5.88
CA THR A 54 11.31 -14.60 6.51
C THR A 54 9.97 -14.79 5.77
N ALA A 55 9.34 -15.95 5.96
CA ALA A 55 8.00 -16.20 5.40
C ALA A 55 6.97 -15.15 5.85
N GLU A 56 7.10 -14.65 7.08
CA GLU A 56 6.19 -13.67 7.64
C GLU A 56 6.41 -12.28 7.03
N GLU A 57 7.66 -11.86 6.83
CA GLU A 57 7.99 -10.61 6.15
C GLU A 57 7.55 -10.62 4.68
N ALA A 58 7.81 -11.72 3.96
CA ALA A 58 7.31 -11.88 2.59
C ALA A 58 5.79 -11.77 2.51
N THR A 59 5.08 -12.41 3.45
CA THR A 59 3.61 -12.34 3.54
C THR A 59 3.13 -10.91 3.83
N ARG A 60 3.78 -10.19 4.74
CA ARG A 60 3.44 -8.79 5.05
C ARG A 60 3.63 -7.90 3.83
N THR A 61 4.76 -8.03 3.14
CA THR A 61 5.06 -7.30 1.90
C THR A 61 3.99 -7.54 0.84
N LEU A 62 3.60 -8.79 0.58
CA LEU A 62 2.55 -9.12 -0.39
C LEU A 62 1.16 -8.62 0.02
N GLN A 63 0.92 -8.38 1.31
CA GLN A 63 -0.32 -7.79 1.84
C GLN A 63 -0.28 -6.25 1.86
N GLY A 64 0.77 -5.64 1.31
CA GLY A 64 0.99 -4.19 1.37
C GLY A 64 1.19 -3.67 2.80
N ARG A 65 1.57 -4.55 3.71
CA ARG A 65 1.90 -4.22 5.10
C ARG A 65 3.41 -4.05 5.16
N GLN A 66 3.86 -2.88 5.59
CA GLN A 66 5.30 -2.65 5.76
C GLN A 66 5.85 -3.60 6.84
N VAL A 67 7.09 -4.05 6.62
CA VAL A 67 7.86 -4.94 7.50
C VAL A 67 8.10 -4.33 8.88
#